data_AF-A0A832CTB5-F1
#
_entry.id   AF-A0A832CTB5-F1
#
_cell.length_a   1.000
_cell.length_b   1.000
_cell.length_c   1.000
_cell.angle_alpha   90.00
_cell.angle_beta   90.00
_cell.angle_gamma   90.00
#
_symmetry.space_group_name_H-M   'P 1'
#
loop_
_entity.id
_entity.type
_entity.pdbx_description
1 polymer ?
#
loop_
_entity_poly.entity_id
_entity_poly.type
_entity_poly.pdbx_seq_one_letter_code
_entity_poly.pdbx_strand_id
1 'polypeptide(L)'
;TLPLPDEGTGALTLEGVRWLAERLERYSVLALGPGLGQAESVGRAVLELLALWSERDRPLVIDADGLNWLARLGSETPLSSKTVLTPHPGEAARLLGLETAQIQRERFGSAQAIAERYRAVCLLKGAYTLIAAEARLWVNPFAEPSLGTGGSGDVLTGAIAGLLAQGLTPERAAVAGAYLHAQAGQRLACQRARPYTAEELSRALAQN
;
A
#
# COMPACT_ATOMS: atom_id res chain seq x y z
N THR A 1 -0.56 -13.16 -15.77
CA THR A 1 0.45 -13.09 -14.69
C THR A 1 1.71 -13.81 -15.15
N LEU A 2 2.88 -13.43 -14.63
CA LEU A 2 4.13 -14.15 -14.88
C LEU A 2 4.60 -14.75 -13.55
N PRO A 3 4.80 -16.07 -13.44
CA PRO A 3 5.33 -16.66 -12.22
C PRO A 3 6.80 -16.27 -12.07
N LEU A 4 7.20 -15.85 -10.87
CA LEU A 4 8.59 -15.56 -10.54
C LEU A 4 9.29 -16.86 -10.12
N PRO A 5 10.58 -17.06 -10.47
CA PRO A 5 11.42 -18.06 -9.83
C PRO A 5 11.39 -17.86 -8.32
N ASP A 6 11.03 -18.91 -7.57
CA ASP A 6 10.84 -18.89 -6.13
C ASP A 6 11.57 -20.04 -5.42
N GLU A 7 12.40 -20.79 -6.15
CA GLU A 7 13.13 -21.97 -5.66
C GLU A 7 12.22 -23.03 -5.00
N GLY A 8 10.93 -23.06 -5.35
CA GLY A 8 9.94 -23.96 -4.75
C GLY A 8 9.47 -23.55 -3.35
N THR A 9 9.84 -22.35 -2.89
CA THR A 9 9.50 -21.84 -1.54
C THR A 9 8.18 -21.09 -1.49
N GLY A 10 7.66 -20.64 -2.64
CA GLY A 10 6.52 -19.72 -2.70
C GLY A 10 6.83 -18.30 -2.23
N ALA A 11 8.10 -17.96 -1.95
CA ALA A 11 8.54 -16.66 -1.46
C ALA A 11 9.33 -15.89 -2.53
N LEU A 12 9.39 -14.57 -2.38
CA LEU A 12 10.24 -13.73 -3.23
C LEU A 12 11.72 -14.00 -2.93
N THR A 13 12.49 -14.39 -3.94
CA THR A 13 13.93 -14.65 -3.84
C THR A 13 14.75 -13.59 -4.60
N LEU A 14 16.05 -13.51 -4.31
CA LEU A 14 16.98 -12.66 -5.06
C LEU A 14 17.07 -13.08 -6.53
N GLU A 15 17.02 -14.38 -6.81
CA GLU A 15 16.97 -14.88 -8.19
C GLU A 15 15.69 -14.39 -8.89
N GLY A 16 14.53 -14.48 -8.23
CA GLY A 16 13.27 -13.95 -8.77
C GLY A 16 13.33 -12.46 -9.06
N VAL A 17 13.97 -11.67 -8.19
CA VAL A 17 14.17 -10.23 -8.40
C VAL A 17 15.09 -9.95 -9.58
N ARG A 18 16.20 -10.67 -9.73
CA ARG A 18 17.12 -10.53 -10.88
C ARG A 18 16.46 -10.92 -12.19
N TRP A 19 15.68 -12.00 -12.17
CA TRP A 19 14.87 -12.41 -13.32
C TRP A 19 13.85 -11.32 -13.70
N LEU A 20 13.23 -10.69 -12.70
CA LEU A 20 12.29 -9.59 -12.91
C LEU A 20 13.02 -8.32 -13.42
N ALA A 21 14.25 -8.05 -12.98
CA ALA A 21 15.03 -6.87 -13.32
C ALA A 21 15.16 -6.65 -14.84
N GLU A 22 15.41 -7.73 -15.58
CA GLU A 22 15.48 -7.74 -17.06
C GLU A 22 14.15 -7.39 -17.75
N ARG A 23 13.05 -7.40 -17.00
CA ARG A 23 11.66 -7.25 -17.49
C ARG A 23 10.94 -6.06 -16.87
N LEU A 24 11.55 -5.34 -15.92
CA LEU A 24 10.94 -4.20 -15.22
C LEU A 24 10.46 -3.11 -16.18
N GLU A 25 11.12 -2.95 -17.33
CA GLU A 25 10.73 -1.95 -18.33
C GLU A 25 9.29 -2.11 -18.83
N ARG A 26 8.73 -3.32 -18.79
CA ARG A 26 7.37 -3.62 -19.24
C ARG A 26 6.29 -3.14 -18.27
N TYR A 27 6.65 -2.72 -17.07
CA TYR A 27 5.71 -2.37 -16.01
C TYR A 27 5.77 -0.88 -15.69
N SER A 28 4.60 -0.23 -15.65
CA SER A 28 4.47 1.18 -15.31
C SER A 28 4.34 1.43 -13.80
N VAL A 29 3.88 0.44 -13.03
CA VAL A 29 3.62 0.55 -11.58
C VAL A 29 4.05 -0.74 -10.89
N LEU A 30 4.60 -0.61 -9.68
CA LEU A 30 4.86 -1.72 -8.77
C LEU A 30 3.94 -1.60 -7.56
N ALA A 31 3.18 -2.66 -7.26
CA ALA A 31 2.52 -2.84 -5.97
C ALA A 31 3.27 -3.94 -5.20
N LEU A 32 3.71 -3.63 -3.99
CA LEU A 32 4.57 -4.49 -3.18
C LEU A 32 3.96 -4.68 -1.79
N GLY A 33 3.72 -5.92 -1.37
CA GLY A 33 3.31 -6.15 0.01
C GLY A 33 2.47 -7.38 0.26
N PRO A 34 1.23 -7.44 -0.25
CA PRO A 34 0.30 -8.51 0.08
C PRO A 34 0.89 -9.90 -0.20
N GLY A 35 1.01 -10.71 0.86
CA GLY A 35 1.49 -12.09 0.76
C GLY A 35 2.99 -12.28 0.57
N LEU A 36 3.83 -11.24 0.72
CA LEU A 36 5.29 -11.39 0.63
C LEU A 36 5.88 -12.24 1.76
N GLY A 37 5.22 -12.28 2.92
CA GLY A 37 5.75 -12.94 4.10
C GLY A 37 6.91 -12.16 4.75
N GLN A 38 7.40 -12.69 5.86
CA GLN A 38 8.36 -12.01 6.73
C GLN A 38 9.62 -12.84 7.04
N ALA A 39 9.90 -13.87 6.24
CA ALA A 39 11.13 -14.65 6.34
C ALA A 39 12.34 -13.78 5.96
N GLU A 40 13.45 -13.87 6.71
CA GLU A 40 14.66 -13.06 6.50
C GLU A 40 15.17 -13.05 5.05
N SER A 41 15.09 -14.19 4.37
CA SER A 41 15.46 -14.32 2.94
C SER A 41 14.72 -13.35 2.02
N VAL A 42 13.46 -12.99 2.34
CA VAL A 42 12.63 -12.06 1.57
C VAL A 42 13.13 -10.62 1.71
N GLY A 43 13.65 -10.23 2.87
CA GLY A 43 14.07 -8.85 3.14
C GLY A 43 15.15 -8.34 2.19
N ARG A 44 16.14 -9.19 1.86
CA ARG A 44 17.19 -8.85 0.88
C ARG A 44 16.63 -8.67 -0.52
N ALA A 45 15.71 -9.54 -0.93
CA ALA A 45 15.07 -9.46 -2.23
C ALA A 45 14.19 -8.19 -2.35
N VAL A 46 13.45 -7.86 -1.29
CA VAL A 46 12.68 -6.61 -1.22
C VAL A 46 13.58 -5.38 -1.37
N LEU A 47 14.72 -5.34 -0.67
CA LEU A 47 15.65 -4.22 -0.78
C LEU A 47 16.23 -4.08 -2.20
N GLU A 48 16.66 -5.17 -2.83
CA GLU A 48 17.19 -5.15 -4.21
C GLU A 48 16.10 -4.69 -5.20
N LEU A 49 14.86 -5.17 -5.04
CA LEU A 49 13.75 -4.76 -5.89
C LEU A 49 13.42 -3.27 -5.74
N LEU A 50 13.37 -2.76 -4.50
CA LEU A 50 13.11 -1.34 -4.24
C LEU A 50 14.22 -0.45 -4.82
N ALA A 51 15.49 -0.84 -4.68
CA ALA A 51 16.61 -0.15 -5.28
C ALA A 51 16.48 -0.08 -6.81
N LEU A 52 16.30 -1.22 -7.48
CA LEU A 52 16.12 -1.28 -8.94
C LEU A 52 14.89 -0.49 -9.42
N TRP A 53 13.81 -0.49 -8.65
CA TRP A 53 12.60 0.26 -8.98
C TRP A 53 12.80 1.77 -8.81
N SER A 54 13.53 2.19 -7.78
CA SER A 54 13.80 3.60 -7.49
C SER A 54 14.59 4.30 -8.60
N GLU A 55 15.54 3.61 -9.25
CA GLU A 55 16.34 4.14 -10.37
C GLU A 55 15.48 4.56 -11.57
N ARG A 56 14.26 3.99 -11.69
CA ARG A 56 13.32 4.25 -12.78
C ARG A 56 12.32 5.37 -12.45
N ASP A 57 12.24 5.77 -11.19
CA ASP A 57 11.28 6.75 -10.67
C ASP A 57 9.84 6.52 -11.16
N ARG A 58 9.40 5.25 -11.14
CA ARG A 58 8.04 4.83 -11.54
C ARG A 58 7.14 4.70 -10.31
N PRO A 59 5.81 4.88 -10.45
CA PRO A 59 4.89 4.75 -9.33
C PRO A 59 5.04 3.45 -8.55
N LEU A 60 4.97 3.57 -7.23
CA LEU A 60 5.15 2.47 -6.28
C LEU A 60 4.04 2.53 -5.22
N VAL A 61 3.41 1.40 -4.93
CA VAL A 61 2.50 1.25 -3.78
C VAL A 61 3.10 0.21 -2.85
N ILE A 62 3.27 0.54 -1.58
CA ILE A 62 3.75 -0.39 -0.55
C ILE A 62 2.64 -0.59 0.49
N ASP A 63 2.27 -1.85 0.70
CA ASP A 63 1.24 -2.27 1.66
C ASP A 63 1.72 -3.47 2.49
N ALA A 64 0.97 -3.84 3.53
CA ALA A 64 1.11 -5.12 4.23
C ALA A 64 2.57 -5.50 4.60
N ASP A 65 3.05 -6.69 4.20
CA ASP A 65 4.40 -7.15 4.50
C ASP A 65 5.50 -6.27 3.88
N GLY A 66 5.20 -5.56 2.80
CA GLY A 66 6.11 -4.57 2.21
C GLY A 66 6.39 -3.42 3.17
N LEU A 67 5.36 -2.96 3.91
CA LEU A 67 5.52 -1.95 4.96
C LEU A 67 6.27 -2.49 6.17
N ASN A 68 6.06 -3.77 6.52
CA ASN A 68 6.81 -4.42 7.59
C ASN A 68 8.31 -4.51 7.24
N TRP A 69 8.65 -4.82 5.99
CA TRP A 69 10.04 -4.79 5.52
C TRP A 69 10.60 -3.39 5.47
N LEU A 70 9.85 -2.42 4.95
CA LEU A 70 10.28 -1.02 4.92
C LEU A 70 10.58 -0.47 6.34
N ALA A 71 9.79 -0.84 7.34
CA ALA A 71 10.05 -0.48 8.73
C ALA A 71 11.37 -1.07 9.27
N ARG A 72 11.74 -2.30 8.86
CA ARG A 72 13.00 -2.97 9.24
C ARG A 72 14.21 -2.42 8.49
N LEU A 73 14.04 -2.10 7.20
CA LEU A 73 15.10 -1.57 6.33
C LEU A 73 15.40 -0.10 6.63
N GLY A 74 14.40 0.66 7.12
CA GLY A 74 14.55 2.04 7.56
C GLY A 74 14.23 3.08 6.46
N SER A 75 14.22 4.36 6.85
CA SER A 75 13.86 5.48 5.97
C SER A 75 14.88 5.78 4.87
N GLU A 76 16.10 5.29 5.00
CA GLU A 76 17.15 5.41 3.98
C GLU A 76 16.98 4.41 2.82
N THR A 77 15.95 3.54 2.90
CA THR A 77 15.61 2.63 1.80
C THR A 77 15.30 3.45 0.54
N PRO A 78 15.94 3.16 -0.60
CA PRO A 78 15.69 3.90 -1.83
C PRO A 78 14.27 3.63 -2.33
N LEU A 79 13.46 4.69 -2.39
CA LEU A 79 12.08 4.66 -2.87
C LEU A 79 11.95 5.55 -4.11
N SER A 80 11.01 5.21 -4.98
CA SER A 80 10.57 6.11 -6.04
C SER A 80 10.00 7.40 -5.44
N SER A 81 10.20 8.55 -6.09
CA SER A 81 9.56 9.80 -5.66
C SER A 81 8.02 9.73 -5.77
N LYS A 82 7.51 8.72 -6.50
CA LYS A 82 6.09 8.49 -6.75
C LYS A 82 5.52 7.37 -5.88
N THR A 83 5.98 7.28 -4.63
CA THR A 83 5.58 6.22 -3.70
C THR A 83 4.30 6.58 -2.92
N VAL A 84 3.41 5.59 -2.77
CA VAL A 84 2.26 5.61 -1.87
C VAL A 84 2.43 4.49 -0.84
N LEU A 85 2.38 4.83 0.44
CA LEU A 85 2.37 3.90 1.57
C LEU A 85 0.94 3.79 2.09
N THR A 86 0.46 2.58 2.36
CA THR A 86 -0.93 2.36 2.82
C THR A 86 -1.04 1.73 4.22
N PRO A 87 -0.34 2.24 5.26
CA PRO A 87 -0.31 1.57 6.55
C PRO A 87 -1.66 1.58 7.27
N HIS A 88 -1.99 0.49 7.95
CA HIS A 88 -2.92 0.51 9.09
C HIS A 88 -2.20 0.99 10.36
N PRO A 89 -2.90 1.27 11.47
CA PRO A 89 -2.27 1.86 12.67
C PRO A 89 -1.10 1.05 13.23
N GLY A 90 -1.19 -0.29 13.25
CA GLY A 90 -0.08 -1.16 13.64
C GLY A 90 1.14 -1.15 12.70
N GLU A 91 0.96 -0.98 11.38
CA GLU A 91 2.07 -0.82 10.43
C GLU A 91 2.70 0.57 10.57
N ALA A 92 1.87 1.60 10.72
CA ALA A 92 2.31 2.97 10.99
C ALA A 92 3.14 3.07 12.27
N ALA A 93 2.75 2.35 13.33
CA ALA A 93 3.50 2.21 14.57
C ALA A 93 4.91 1.66 14.32
N ARG A 94 5.05 0.61 13.50
CA ARG A 94 6.35 0.04 13.15
C ARG A 94 7.20 1.00 12.32
N LEU A 95 6.62 1.67 11.32
CA LEU A 95 7.31 2.67 10.49
C LEU A 95 7.81 3.86 11.32
N LEU A 96 7.05 4.25 12.35
CA LEU A 96 7.40 5.37 13.22
C LEU A 96 8.28 4.99 14.42
N GLY A 97 8.35 3.72 14.80
CA GLY A 97 8.99 3.27 16.04
C GLY A 97 8.19 3.66 17.28
N LEU A 98 6.85 3.64 17.17
CA LEU A 98 5.91 4.04 18.21
C LEU A 98 4.96 2.87 18.56
N GLU A 99 4.17 3.05 19.62
CA GLU A 99 3.06 2.15 19.91
C GLU A 99 1.82 2.49 19.07
N THR A 100 1.03 1.47 18.71
CA THR A 100 -0.25 1.66 18.00
C THR A 100 -1.19 2.63 18.73
N ALA A 101 -1.18 2.66 20.06
CA ALA A 101 -1.98 3.59 20.85
C ALA A 101 -1.54 5.06 20.69
N GLN A 102 -0.26 5.31 20.42
CA GLN A 102 0.22 6.66 20.09
C GLN A 102 -0.26 7.08 18.70
N ILE A 103 -0.19 6.17 17.72
CA ILE A 103 -0.71 6.42 16.36
C ILE A 103 -2.19 6.80 16.40
N GLN A 104 -3.00 6.08 17.17
CA GLN A 104 -4.44 6.34 17.26
C GLN A 104 -4.78 7.64 17.98
N ARG A 105 -3.94 8.09 18.93
CA ARG A 105 -4.11 9.39 19.59
C ARG A 105 -3.74 10.55 18.67
N GLU A 106 -2.67 10.41 17.91
CA GLU A 106 -2.09 11.47 17.07
C GLU A 106 -2.10 11.10 15.58
N ARG A 107 -3.27 10.71 15.05
CA ARG A 107 -3.37 10.16 13.68
C ARG A 107 -2.93 11.13 12.60
N PHE A 108 -3.31 12.41 12.71
CA PHE A 108 -2.96 13.46 11.75
C PHE A 108 -1.44 13.66 11.71
N GLY A 109 -0.83 13.87 12.89
CA GLY A 109 0.61 14.01 13.00
C GLY A 109 1.36 12.75 12.57
N SER A 110 0.82 11.57 12.86
CA SER A 110 1.43 10.29 12.44
C SER A 110 1.44 10.11 10.93
N ALA A 111 0.34 10.45 10.23
CA ALA A 111 0.28 10.38 8.78
C ALA A 111 1.28 11.34 8.13
N GLN A 112 1.36 12.59 8.63
CA GLN A 112 2.35 13.57 8.17
C GLN A 112 3.79 13.11 8.44
N ALA A 113 4.07 12.62 9.64
CA ALA A 113 5.41 12.14 10.00
C ALA A 113 5.87 10.97 9.11
N ILE A 114 4.98 10.06 8.71
CA ILE A 114 5.30 8.99 7.76
C ILE A 114 5.59 9.57 6.38
N ALA A 115 4.74 10.49 5.90
CA ALA A 115 4.91 11.12 4.60
C ALA A 115 6.26 11.87 4.50
N GLU A 116 6.63 12.61 5.53
CA GLU A 116 7.92 13.31 5.63
C GLU A 116 9.10 12.35 5.74
N ARG A 117 9.02 11.37 6.66
CA ARG A 117 10.10 10.40 6.92
C ARG A 117 10.50 9.61 5.69
N TYR A 118 9.52 9.21 4.88
CA TYR A 118 9.75 8.38 3.69
C TYR A 118 9.66 9.15 2.37
N ARG A 119 9.43 10.48 2.43
CA ARG A 119 9.23 11.35 1.25
C ARG A 119 8.22 10.76 0.27
N ALA A 120 7.10 10.28 0.81
CA ALA A 120 6.08 9.52 0.10
C ALA A 120 4.68 9.99 0.50
N VAL A 121 3.66 9.62 -0.29
CA VAL A 121 2.26 9.81 0.12
C VAL A 121 1.92 8.76 1.17
N CYS A 122 1.42 9.17 2.33
CA CYS A 122 0.95 8.25 3.37
C CYS A 122 -0.59 8.21 3.40
N LEU A 123 -1.16 7.05 3.09
CA LEU A 123 -2.58 6.74 3.30
C LEU A 123 -2.71 5.91 4.58
N LEU A 124 -3.00 6.57 5.71
CA LEU A 124 -3.19 5.94 7.00
C LEU A 124 -4.62 5.39 7.12
N LYS A 125 -4.75 4.06 6.98
CA LYS A 125 -6.02 3.32 7.03
C LYS A 125 -6.66 3.39 8.42
N GLY A 126 -7.99 3.41 8.45
CA GLY A 126 -8.82 3.38 9.65
C GLY A 126 -10.16 4.08 9.40
N ALA A 127 -11.01 4.20 10.42
CA ALA A 127 -12.17 5.10 10.32
C ALA A 127 -11.68 6.51 9.97
N TYR A 128 -12.30 7.13 8.98
CA TYR A 128 -11.84 8.40 8.41
C TYR A 128 -10.37 8.34 7.96
N THR A 129 -10.08 7.49 6.97
CA THR A 129 -8.73 7.32 6.40
C THR A 129 -8.10 8.68 6.10
N LEU A 130 -6.85 8.86 6.54
CA LEU A 130 -6.09 10.09 6.32
C LEU A 130 -5.12 9.90 5.16
N ILE A 131 -5.00 10.89 4.30
CA ILE A 131 -4.00 10.91 3.24
C ILE A 131 -3.12 12.13 3.49
N ALA A 132 -1.83 11.94 3.69
CA ALA A 132 -0.86 13.00 3.85
C ALA A 132 0.14 12.97 2.70
N ALA A 133 0.42 14.13 2.10
CA ALA A 133 1.44 14.29 1.07
C ALA A 133 1.99 15.71 1.15
N GLU A 134 3.32 15.84 1.22
CA GLU A 134 4.00 17.14 1.41
C GLU A 134 3.31 17.97 2.51
N ALA A 135 2.83 19.18 2.18
CA ALA A 135 2.14 20.09 3.09
C ALA A 135 0.60 19.93 3.11
N ARG A 136 0.07 18.87 2.49
CA ARG A 136 -1.37 18.65 2.34
C ARG A 136 -1.83 17.41 3.11
N LEU A 137 -3.05 17.50 3.62
CA LEU A 137 -3.73 16.41 4.29
C LEU A 137 -5.19 16.37 3.86
N TRP A 138 -5.67 15.17 3.52
CA TRP A 138 -7.05 14.90 3.19
C TRP A 138 -7.64 13.88 4.17
N VAL A 139 -8.94 14.01 4.40
CA VAL A 139 -9.72 13.07 5.20
C VAL A 139 -10.76 12.44 4.30
N ASN A 140 -10.76 11.12 4.21
CA ASN A 140 -11.87 10.40 3.62
C ASN A 140 -13.06 10.45 4.61
N PRO A 141 -14.23 11.00 4.24
CA PRO A 141 -15.33 11.20 5.18
C PRO A 141 -16.05 9.90 5.57
N PHE A 142 -15.72 8.77 4.95
CA PHE A 142 -16.38 7.50 5.21
C PHE A 142 -15.73 6.73 6.37
N ALA A 143 -16.57 6.10 7.18
CA ALA A 143 -16.18 5.15 8.21
C ALA A 143 -17.06 3.89 8.09
N GLU A 144 -16.59 2.91 7.31
CA GLU A 144 -17.28 1.64 7.10
C GLU A 144 -16.50 0.50 7.78
N PRO A 145 -17.01 -0.08 8.90
CA PRO A 145 -16.33 -1.12 9.66
C PRO A 145 -15.94 -2.35 8.84
N SER A 146 -16.76 -2.71 7.83
CA SER A 146 -16.54 -3.90 7.01
C SER A 146 -15.30 -3.81 6.10
N LEU A 147 -14.73 -2.61 5.93
CA LEU A 147 -13.45 -2.41 5.24
C LEU A 147 -12.24 -2.80 6.09
N GLY A 148 -12.42 -3.05 7.39
CA GLY A 148 -11.38 -3.57 8.28
C GLY A 148 -11.17 -5.09 8.18
N THR A 149 -11.72 -5.73 7.15
CA THR A 149 -11.65 -7.19 6.96
C THR A 149 -10.43 -7.60 6.11
N GLY A 150 -9.98 -8.84 6.30
CA GLY A 150 -8.86 -9.41 5.53
C GLY A 150 -9.12 -9.33 4.02
N GLY A 151 -8.12 -8.90 3.27
CA GLY A 151 -8.19 -8.72 1.81
C GLY A 151 -8.77 -7.39 1.33
N SER A 152 -9.49 -6.62 2.16
CA SER A 152 -9.97 -5.28 1.74
C SER A 152 -8.81 -4.33 1.45
N GLY A 153 -7.72 -4.42 2.23
CA GLY A 153 -6.49 -3.66 1.98
C GLY A 153 -5.88 -3.96 0.61
N ASP A 154 -5.87 -5.23 0.20
CA ASP A 154 -5.32 -5.65 -1.09
C ASP A 154 -6.12 -5.05 -2.26
N VAL A 155 -7.45 -4.96 -2.10
CA VAL A 155 -8.34 -4.31 -3.07
C VAL A 155 -8.02 -2.80 -3.17
N LEU A 156 -7.82 -2.12 -2.04
CA LEU A 156 -7.40 -0.72 -2.02
C LEU A 156 -6.04 -0.52 -2.71
N THR A 157 -5.06 -1.38 -2.40
CA THR A 157 -3.73 -1.37 -3.01
C THR A 157 -3.81 -1.53 -4.53
N GLY A 158 -4.62 -2.48 -5.01
CA GLY A 158 -4.87 -2.67 -6.44
C GLY A 158 -5.57 -1.47 -7.09
N ALA A 159 -6.55 -0.85 -6.41
CA ALA A 159 -7.23 0.33 -6.92
C ALA A 159 -6.27 1.53 -7.09
N ILE A 160 -5.41 1.78 -6.08
CA ILE A 160 -4.40 2.84 -6.14
C ILE A 160 -3.39 2.55 -7.26
N ALA A 161 -2.89 1.32 -7.35
CA ALA A 161 -1.96 0.92 -8.40
C ALA A 161 -2.57 1.09 -9.81
N GLY A 162 -3.85 0.73 -9.99
CA GLY A 162 -4.58 0.91 -11.23
C GLY A 162 -4.75 2.39 -11.62
N LEU A 163 -5.01 3.27 -10.65
CA LEU A 163 -5.11 4.71 -10.88
C LEU A 163 -3.75 5.34 -11.22
N LEU A 164 -2.68 4.90 -10.54
CA LEU A 164 -1.30 5.28 -10.88
C LEU A 164 -0.94 4.84 -12.30
N ALA A 165 -1.33 3.63 -12.71
CA ALA A 165 -1.07 3.11 -14.05
C ALA A 165 -1.80 3.91 -15.15
N GLN A 166 -2.92 4.55 -14.80
CA GLN A 166 -3.66 5.46 -15.67
C GLN A 166 -3.07 6.89 -15.70
N GLY A 167 -1.97 7.14 -15.00
CA GLY A 167 -1.25 8.42 -15.03
C GLY A 167 -1.66 9.42 -13.96
N LEU A 168 -2.45 9.02 -12.95
CA LEU A 168 -2.69 9.91 -11.81
C LEU A 168 -1.42 10.08 -10.99
N THR A 169 -1.23 11.28 -10.46
CA THR A 169 -0.20 11.57 -9.45
C THR A 169 -0.45 10.72 -8.19
N PRO A 170 0.59 10.37 -7.41
CA PRO A 170 0.47 9.62 -6.15
C PRO A 170 -0.62 10.15 -5.20
N GLU A 171 -0.66 11.47 -5.00
CA GLU A 171 -1.65 12.10 -4.11
C GLU A 171 -3.08 11.85 -4.59
N ARG A 172 -3.34 12.16 -5.87
CA ARG A 172 -4.66 11.98 -6.50
C ARG A 172 -5.07 10.50 -6.54
N ALA A 173 -4.14 9.59 -6.82
CA ALA A 173 -4.41 8.16 -6.82
C ALA A 173 -4.76 7.65 -5.42
N ALA A 174 -4.05 8.09 -4.38
CA ALA A 174 -4.35 7.74 -3.00
C ALA A 174 -5.72 8.28 -2.55
N VAL A 175 -6.01 9.56 -2.83
CA VAL A 175 -7.31 10.18 -2.48
C VAL A 175 -8.47 9.51 -3.22
N ALA A 176 -8.37 9.37 -4.55
CA ALA A 176 -9.42 8.75 -5.36
C ALA A 176 -9.59 7.26 -5.02
N GLY A 177 -8.49 6.52 -4.84
CA GLY A 177 -8.50 5.12 -4.45
C GLY A 177 -9.19 4.92 -3.10
N ALA A 178 -8.83 5.72 -2.08
CA ALA A 178 -9.47 5.66 -0.78
C ALA A 178 -10.98 5.96 -0.87
N TYR A 179 -11.35 7.01 -1.60
CA TYR A 179 -12.75 7.43 -1.75
C TYR A 179 -13.59 6.36 -2.44
N LEU A 180 -13.15 5.88 -3.61
CA LEU A 180 -13.86 4.86 -4.39
C LEU A 180 -13.99 3.56 -3.60
N HIS A 181 -12.91 3.11 -2.96
CA HIS A 181 -12.90 1.93 -2.10
C HIS A 181 -13.93 2.04 -0.97
N ALA A 182 -13.96 3.18 -0.28
CA ALA A 182 -14.89 3.39 0.81
C ALA A 182 -16.35 3.53 0.35
N GLN A 183 -16.59 4.22 -0.77
CA GLN A 183 -17.90 4.34 -1.38
C GLN A 183 -18.44 2.98 -1.87
N ALA A 184 -17.59 2.14 -2.44
CA ALA A 184 -17.96 0.77 -2.82
C ALA A 184 -18.36 -0.06 -1.60
N GLY A 185 -17.58 0.03 -0.51
CA GLY A 185 -17.91 -0.61 0.76
C GLY A 185 -19.24 -0.14 1.34
N GLN A 186 -19.46 1.18 1.38
CA GLN A 186 -20.71 1.76 1.90
C GLN A 186 -21.93 1.29 1.09
N ARG A 187 -21.84 1.26 -0.25
CA ARG A 187 -22.93 0.75 -1.10
C ARG A 187 -23.25 -0.71 -0.81
N LEU A 188 -22.22 -1.55 -0.63
CA LEU A 188 -22.41 -2.95 -0.27
C LEU A 188 -23.03 -3.11 1.11
N ALA A 189 -22.62 -2.30 2.09
CA ALA A 189 -23.19 -2.29 3.43
C ALA A 189 -24.69 -1.91 3.41
N CYS A 190 -25.09 -0.92 2.59
CA CYS A 190 -26.51 -0.58 2.45
C CYS A 190 -27.35 -1.67 1.78
N GLN A 191 -26.75 -2.52 0.97
CA GLN A 191 -27.45 -3.58 0.22
C GLN A 191 -27.48 -4.93 0.97
N ARG A 192 -26.75 -5.07 2.08
CA ARG A 192 -26.53 -6.35 2.73
C ARG A 192 -26.74 -6.25 4.24
N ALA A 193 -27.40 -7.27 4.79
CA ALA A 193 -27.48 -7.48 6.24
C ALA A 193 -26.25 -8.18 6.84
N ARG A 194 -25.29 -8.59 6.00
CA ARG A 194 -24.05 -9.29 6.40
C ARG A 194 -22.80 -8.55 5.93
N PRO A 195 -21.65 -8.75 6.58
CA PRO A 195 -20.37 -8.30 6.04
C PRO A 195 -20.14 -8.83 4.62
N TYR A 196 -19.49 -8.00 3.79
CA TYR A 196 -19.09 -8.35 2.43
C TYR A 196 -17.64 -8.84 2.38
N THR A 197 -17.31 -9.63 1.37
CA THR A 197 -15.95 -10.12 1.14
C THR A 197 -15.11 -9.13 0.32
N ALA A 198 -13.80 -9.31 0.31
CA ALA A 198 -12.90 -8.54 -0.57
C ALA A 198 -13.23 -8.74 -2.06
N GLU A 199 -13.69 -9.93 -2.46
CA GLU A 199 -14.14 -10.20 -3.83
C GLU A 199 -15.40 -9.40 -4.18
N GLU A 200 -16.39 -9.38 -3.29
CA GLU A 200 -17.61 -8.56 -3.47
C GLU A 200 -17.26 -7.07 -3.58
N LEU A 201 -16.32 -6.60 -2.76
CA LEU A 201 -15.81 -5.22 -2.78
C LEU A 201 -15.10 -4.88 -4.09
N SER A 202 -14.24 -5.77 -4.58
CA SER A 202 -13.53 -5.61 -5.86
C SER A 202 -14.51 -5.48 -7.03
N ARG A 203 -15.55 -6.32 -7.07
CA ARG A 203 -16.60 -6.22 -8.10
C ARG A 203 -17.39 -4.91 -8.00
N ALA A 204 -17.70 -4.45 -6.80
CA ALA A 204 -18.42 -3.18 -6.59
C ALA A 204 -17.59 -1.97 -7.02
N LEU A 205 -16.26 -2.03 -6.93
CA LEU A 205 -15.38 -0.97 -7.43
C LEU A 205 -15.43 -0.81 -8.94
N ALA A 206 -15.52 -1.92 -9.68
CA ALA A 206 -15.58 -1.92 -11.14
C ALA A 206 -16.89 -1.37 -11.72
N GLN A 207 -17.89 -1.10 -10.88
CA GLN A 207 -19.20 -0.57 -11.26
C GLN A 207 -19.32 0.94 -11.07
N ASN A 208 -18.22 1.64 -10.75
CA ASN A 208 -18.15 3.10 -10.64
C ASN A 208 -17.79 3.79 -11.95
#